data_AF-A0A519HAH2-F1
#
_entry.id   AF-A0A519HAH2-F1
#
_cell.length_a   1.000
_cell.length_b   1.000
_cell.length_c   1.000
_cell.angle_alpha   90.00
_cell.angle_beta   90.00
_cell.angle_gamma   90.00
#
_symmetry.space_group_name_H-M   'P 1'
#
loop_
_entity.id
_entity.type
_entity.pdbx_description
1 polymer ?
#
loop_
_entity_poly.entity_id
_entity_poly.type
_entity_poly.pdbx_seq_one_letter_code
_entity_poly.pdbx_strand_id
1 'polypeptide(L)'
;TKYREKHGAAVVTVYLPQYIVGHWWEALLHNRRARRIAQQLMMVHGVSITLVPWLLDSSEIIYGRRSRPLPGDDRAGRITSYGLVSHTDDPVD
;
A
#
# COMPACT_ATOMS: atom_id res chain seq x y z
N THR A 1 -32.43 1.69 7.85
CA THR A 1 -31.34 1.50 8.84
C THR A 1 -31.48 2.58 9.90
N LYS A 2 -31.60 2.22 11.19
CA LYS A 2 -31.85 3.13 12.32
C LYS A 2 -30.94 4.37 12.37
N TYR A 3 -29.74 4.31 11.80
CA TYR A 3 -28.81 5.45 11.68
C TYR A 3 -29.35 6.55 10.75
N ARG A 4 -29.95 6.19 9.61
CA ARG A 4 -30.49 7.15 8.64
C ARG A 4 -31.74 7.88 9.17
N GLU A 5 -32.55 7.20 9.98
CA GLU A 5 -33.70 7.81 10.67
C GLU A 5 -33.26 8.94 11.63
N LYS A 6 -32.09 8.82 12.25
CA LYS A 6 -31.55 9.82 13.19
C LYS A 6 -30.71 10.91 12.53
N HIS A 7 -29.97 10.58 11.47
CA HIS A 7 -28.96 11.47 10.89
C HIS A 7 -29.30 11.97 9.47
N GLY A 8 -30.50 11.68 8.96
CA GLY A 8 -31.01 12.25 7.70
C GLY A 8 -30.12 11.95 6.49
N ALA A 9 -29.65 13.01 5.82
CA ALA A 9 -28.82 12.95 4.60
C ALA A 9 -27.31 12.85 4.88
N ALA A 10 -26.90 12.46 6.09
CA ALA A 10 -25.49 12.35 6.44
C ALA A 10 -24.73 11.40 5.49
N VAL A 11 -23.58 11.86 5.02
CA VAL A 11 -22.66 11.07 4.18
C VAL A 11 -21.60 10.44 5.08
N VAL A 12 -21.39 9.14 4.93
CA VAL A 12 -20.35 8.40 5.66
C VAL A 12 -19.20 8.11 4.70
N THR A 13 -18.00 8.57 5.05
CA THR A 13 -16.78 8.23 4.28
C THR A 13 -16.07 7.06 4.95
N VAL A 14 -15.85 5.99 4.19
CA VAL A 14 -15.17 4.78 4.66
C VAL A 14 -13.82 4.66 3.95
N TYR A 15 -12.75 4.62 4.74
CA TYR A 15 -11.40 4.36 4.24
C TYR A 15 -11.15 2.86 4.24
N LEU A 16 -10.89 2.29 3.07
CA LEU A 16 -10.59 0.88 2.91
C LEU A 16 -9.15 0.70 2.43
N PRO A 17 -8.36 -0.17 3.08
CA PRO A 17 -7.02 -0.47 2.60
C PRO A 17 -7.09 -1.31 1.32
N GLN A 18 -6.23 -0.97 0.37
CA GLN A 18 -5.93 -1.77 -0.82
C GLN A 18 -4.50 -2.26 -0.69
N TYR A 19 -4.33 -3.56 -0.39
CA TYR A 19 -3.00 -4.13 -0.23
C TYR A 19 -2.35 -4.34 -1.60
N ILE A 20 -1.23 -3.65 -1.81
CA ILE A 20 -0.36 -3.81 -2.97
C ILE A 20 0.75 -4.79 -2.55
N VAL A 21 0.86 -5.88 -3.28
CA VAL A 21 1.65 -7.05 -2.92
C VAL A 21 2.51 -7.52 -4.08
N GLY A 22 3.62 -8.21 -3.77
CA GLY A 22 4.59 -8.69 -4.76
C GLY A 22 4.06 -9.83 -5.64
N HIS A 23 3.26 -10.72 -5.05
CA HIS A 23 2.77 -11.92 -5.73
C HIS A 23 1.27 -11.83 -6.06
N TRP A 24 0.89 -12.37 -7.22
CA TRP A 24 -0.52 -12.35 -7.67
C TRP A 24 -1.45 -13.13 -6.74
N TRP A 25 -0.97 -14.20 -6.09
CA TRP A 25 -1.76 -15.00 -5.16
C TRP A 25 -2.02 -14.26 -3.83
N GLU A 26 -1.05 -13.47 -3.35
CA GLU A 26 -1.19 -12.62 -2.17
C GLU A 26 -2.32 -11.60 -2.39
N ALA A 27 -2.46 -11.07 -3.60
CA ALA A 27 -3.50 -10.10 -3.91
C ALA A 27 -4.90 -10.72 -3.79
N LEU A 28 -5.03 -12.02 -4.09
CA LEU A 28 -6.28 -12.74 -3.94
C LEU A 28 -6.62 -13.03 -2.49
N LEU A 29 -5.65 -13.35 -1.64
CA LEU A 29 -5.88 -13.65 -0.22
C LEU A 29 -6.11 -12.37 0.60
N HIS A 30 -5.25 -11.37 0.44
CA HIS A 30 -5.29 -10.15 1.25
C HIS A 30 -6.41 -9.19 0.85
N ASN A 31 -6.75 -9.07 -0.45
CA ASN A 31 -7.76 -8.10 -0.90
C ASN A 31 -9.18 -8.66 -1.00
N ARG A 32 -9.43 -9.94 -0.67
CA ARG A 32 -10.77 -10.53 -0.81
C ARG A 32 -11.81 -9.87 0.09
N ARG A 33 -11.47 -9.64 1.36
CA ARG A 33 -12.38 -9.03 2.33
C ARG A 33 -12.64 -7.55 2.00
N ALA A 34 -11.58 -6.80 1.71
CA ALA A 34 -11.69 -5.39 1.32
C ALA A 34 -12.58 -5.21 0.08
N ARG A 35 -12.39 -6.03 -0.97
CA ARG A 35 -13.25 -6.01 -2.17
C ARG A 35 -14.71 -6.34 -1.86
N ARG A 36 -14.95 -7.34 -1.01
CA ARG A 36 -16.31 -7.71 -0.61
C ARG A 36 -17.02 -6.60 0.15
N ILE A 37 -16.33 -5.96 1.11
CA ILE A 37 -16.86 -4.83 1.87
C ILE A 37 -17.14 -3.65 0.95
N ALA A 38 -16.20 -3.30 0.06
CA ALA A 38 -16.40 -2.22 -0.91
C ALA A 38 -17.64 -2.47 -1.80
N GLN A 39 -17.82 -3.70 -2.30
CA GLN A 39 -18.99 -4.08 -3.10
C GLN A 39 -20.31 -3.92 -2.34
N GLN A 40 -20.34 -4.30 -1.07
CA GLN A 40 -21.54 -4.11 -0.23
C GLN A 40 -21.80 -2.64 0.08
N LEU A 41 -20.76 -1.86 0.36
CA LEU A 41 -20.88 -0.43 0.68
C LEU A 41 -21.31 0.40 -0.54
N MET A 42 -20.90 0.04 -1.75
CA MET A 42 -21.35 0.71 -2.99
C MET A 42 -22.86 0.61 -3.22
N MET A 43 -23.54 -0.36 -2.61
CA MET A 43 -25.00 -0.51 -2.68
C MET A 43 -25.73 0.33 -1.60
N VAL A 44 -25.00 0.87 -0.62
CA VAL A 44 -25.57 1.67 0.46
C VAL A 44 -25.55 3.14 0.06
N HIS A 45 -26.75 3.75 0.02
CA HIS A 45 -26.89 5.17 -0.29
C HIS A 45 -26.27 6.04 0.81
N GLY A 46 -25.52 7.07 0.40
CA GLY A 46 -24.87 8.01 1.32
C GLY A 46 -23.51 7.52 1.85
N VAL A 47 -22.91 6.50 1.23
CA VAL A 47 -21.54 6.06 1.55
C VAL A 47 -20.58 6.50 0.45
N SER A 48 -19.50 7.15 0.86
CA SER A 48 -18.32 7.43 0.01
C SER A 48 -17.20 6.47 0.42
N ILE A 49 -16.49 5.91 -0.56
CA ILE A 49 -15.40 4.95 -0.32
C ILE A 49 -14.10 5.55 -0.80
N THR A 50 -13.09 5.58 0.07
CA THR A 50 -11.73 5.99 -0.29
C THR A 50 -10.80 4.78 -0.17
N LEU A 51 -10.20 4.37 -1.30
CA LEU A 51 -9.25 3.27 -1.32
C LEU A 51 -7.85 3.81 -1.01
N VAL A 52 -7.25 3.33 0.07
CA VAL A 52 -5.91 3.73 0.52
C VAL A 52 -4.91 2.63 0.16
N PRO A 53 -3.89 2.88 -0.66
CA PRO A 53 -2.90 1.87 -1.02
C PRO A 53 -1.99 1.58 0.18
N TRP A 54 -2.04 0.34 0.68
CA TRP A 54 -1.15 -0.16 1.71
C TRP A 54 -0.09 -1.06 1.06
N LEU A 55 1.17 -0.66 1.19
CA LEU A 55 2.30 -1.38 0.61
C LEU A 55 2.77 -2.47 1.59
N LEU A 56 2.76 -3.73 1.15
CA LEU A 56 3.25 -4.84 1.98
C LEU A 56 4.75 -5.07 1.77
N ASP A 57 5.47 -5.60 2.76
CA ASP A 57 6.92 -5.87 2.63
C ASP A 57 7.26 -6.78 1.42
N SER A 58 6.36 -7.71 1.06
CA SER A 58 6.52 -8.56 -0.14
C SER A 58 6.52 -7.76 -1.46
N SER A 59 5.95 -6.56 -1.47
CA SER A 59 5.97 -5.65 -2.61
C SER A 59 7.24 -4.81 -2.71
N GLU A 60 8.15 -4.91 -1.73
CA GLU A 60 9.51 -4.40 -1.84
C GLU A 60 10.26 -5.08 -3.00
N ILE A 61 9.83 -6.23 -3.50
CA ILE A 61 10.38 -6.79 -4.75
C ILE A 61 9.95 -5.96 -5.98
N ILE A 62 8.72 -5.41 -5.96
CA ILE A 62 8.16 -4.60 -7.04
C ILE A 62 8.68 -3.15 -6.97
N TYR A 63 8.80 -2.57 -5.75
CA TYR A 63 9.20 -1.18 -5.53
C TYR A 63 10.64 -1.01 -5.04
N GLY A 64 11.26 -2.03 -4.47
CA GLY A 64 12.66 -2.07 -4.06
C GLY A 64 13.61 -2.33 -5.21
N ARG A 65 13.13 -2.26 -6.47
CA ARG A 65 13.97 -1.78 -7.56
C ARG A 65 14.27 -0.29 -7.27
N ARG A 66 15.23 -0.07 -6.37
CA ARG A 66 15.96 1.19 -6.18
C ARG A 66 16.12 1.82 -7.55
N SER A 67 15.79 3.10 -7.65
CA SER A 67 16.00 3.95 -8.82
C SER A 67 17.18 3.41 -9.61
N ARG A 68 16.92 2.89 -10.82
CA ARG A 68 18.02 2.52 -11.71
C ARG A 68 18.93 3.75 -11.76
N PRO A 69 20.24 3.62 -11.53
CA PRO A 69 21.14 4.76 -11.55
C PRO A 69 20.89 5.52 -12.84
N LEU A 70 20.50 6.78 -12.69
CA LEU A 70 20.32 7.65 -13.84
C LEU A 70 21.72 7.95 -14.37
N PRO A 71 21.93 8.09 -15.68
CA PRO A 71 23.24 8.39 -16.24
C PRO A 71 23.93 9.66 -15.69
N GLY A 72 23.23 10.50 -14.92
CA GLY A 72 23.76 11.67 -14.22
C GLY A 72 24.19 11.42 -12.76
N ASP A 73 23.84 10.29 -12.15
CA ASP A 73 24.15 10.00 -10.74
C ASP A 73 25.65 9.79 -10.50
N ASP A 74 26.35 9.18 -11.46
CA ASP A 74 27.81 9.01 -11.45
C ASP A 74 28.55 10.35 -11.44
N ARG A 75 28.02 11.36 -12.15
CA ARG A 75 28.62 12.71 -12.20
C ARG A 75 28.31 13.54 -10.96
N ALA A 76 27.20 13.23 -10.28
CA ALA A 76 26.77 13.92 -9.07
C ALA A 76 27.47 13.38 -7.80
N GLY A 77 28.34 12.36 -7.93
CA GLY A 77 29.03 11.74 -6.80
C GLY A 77 28.10 11.01 -5.84
N ARG A 78 26.88 10.68 -6.27
CA ARG A 78 25.97 9.85 -5.48
C ARG A 78 26.53 8.44 -5.49
N ILE A 79 26.91 7.91 -4.33
CA ILE A 79 27.29 6.52 -4.21
C ILE A 79 26.05 5.71 -4.55
N THR A 80 26.08 5.06 -5.71
CA THR A 80 25.10 4.04 -6.10
C THR A 80 25.32 2.83 -5.19
N SER A 81 25.01 2.96 -3.90
CA SER A 81 25.02 1.83 -2.98
C SER A 81 23.86 0.93 -3.37
N TYR A 82 24.17 0.00 -4.25
CA TYR A 82 23.33 -1.13 -4.58
C TYR A 82 23.13 -1.94 -3.30
N GLY A 83 22.16 -1.58 -2.46
CA GLY A 83 21.52 -2.50 -1.54
C GLY A 83 22.35 -3.36 -0.60
N LEU A 84 23.56 -2.95 -0.27
CA LEU A 84 24.35 -3.53 0.81
C LEU A 84 24.60 -2.42 1.81
N VAL A 85 23.63 -2.21 2.70
CA VAL A 85 24.03 -2.07 4.10
C VAL A 85 24.28 -3.51 4.52
N SER A 86 25.51 -3.98 4.34
CA SER A 86 25.96 -5.18 5.01
C SER A 86 25.77 -4.92 6.50
N HIS A 87 24.99 -5.78 7.14
CA HIS A 87 24.94 -5.88 8.58
C HIS A 87 26.29 -6.45 9.03
N THR A 88 27.35 -5.64 8.94
CA THR A 88 28.67 -5.88 9.50
C THR A 88 28.89 -4.80 10.55
N ASP A 89 28.08 -4.86 11.60
CA ASP A 89 28.53 -4.46 12.92
C ASP A 89 29.17 -5.72 13.54
N ASP A 90 30.37 -6.07 13.08
CA ASP A 90 31.27 -6.90 13.90
C ASP A 90 32.07 -5.93 14.77
N PRO A 91 31.96 -6.00 16.12
CA PRO A 91 32.85 -5.25 16.98
C PRO A 91 34.25 -5.84 16.84
N VAL A 92 35.20 -4.97 16.60
CA VAL A 92 36.63 -5.28 16.58
C VAL A 92 37.05 -5.67 18.00
N ASP A 93 37.35 -6.94 18.22
CA ASP A 93 38.27 -7.46 19.25
C ASP A 93 39.15 -8.56 18.63
#